data_AF-A0A3N0ZA90-F1
#
_entry.id   AF-A0A3N0ZA90-F1
#
_cell.length_a   1.000
_cell.length_b   1.000
_cell.length_c   1.000
_cell.angle_alpha   90.00
_cell.angle_beta   90.00
_cell.angle_gamma   90.00
#
_symmetry.space_group_name_H-M   'P 1'
#
loop_
_entity.id
_entity.type
_entity.pdbx_description
1 polymer ?
#
loop_
_entity_poly.entity_id
_entity_poly.type
_entity_poly.pdbx_seq_one_letter_code
_entity_poly.pdbx_strand_id
1 'polypeptide(L)'
;MLSETSRKLLVKIGVSALVEQSGFYPCNEEKRMLAESMVTLFPSLKIKMGEENEGFEHFYDPVSHSGFIEMRLRNLRRKLHDDQRRYQSKRSRISDSSGVSITLELTAEGEEESTREWTTVIKRMKPSPENLNTIKVGMEKTYSNRRLWVANKSPTLKEIFEEYPRFVDMPYLLDTEFGKMFPGKADLFLRKWEGNIVPKLQKISTVKNPLVMPTNNESEGRLLCSFCQNVVVLSVDTISLVVL
;
A
#
# COMPACT_ATOMS: atom_id res chain seq x y z
N MET A 1 21.69 -8.24 -0.68
CA MET A 1 21.13 -9.25 0.25
C MET A 1 20.35 -8.53 1.34
N LEU A 2 19.08 -8.87 1.57
CA LEU A 2 18.29 -8.28 2.65
C LEU A 2 18.74 -8.80 4.02
N SER A 3 18.81 -7.92 5.03
CA SER A 3 19.13 -8.34 6.40
C SER A 3 18.09 -9.32 6.95
N GLU A 4 18.47 -10.13 7.93
CA GLU A 4 17.52 -11.04 8.61
C GLU A 4 16.33 -10.27 9.22
N THR A 5 16.59 -9.11 9.83
CA THR A 5 15.56 -8.23 10.40
C THR A 5 14.59 -7.73 9.32
N SER A 6 15.11 -7.31 8.16
CA SER A 6 14.28 -6.87 7.02
C SER A 6 13.43 -8.02 6.47
N ARG A 7 14.00 -9.23 6.36
CA ARG A 7 13.26 -10.43 5.91
C ARG A 7 12.13 -10.81 6.87
N LYS A 8 12.37 -10.77 8.19
CA LYS A 8 11.34 -10.98 9.21
C LYS A 8 10.24 -9.91 9.14
N LEU A 9 10.61 -8.66 8.91
CA LEU A 9 9.65 -7.56 8.77
C LEU A 9 8.76 -7.74 7.54
N LEU A 10 9.34 -8.13 6.39
CA LEU A 10 8.60 -8.42 5.16
C LEU A 10 7.52 -9.49 5.40
N VAL A 11 7.89 -10.62 6.01
CA VAL A 11 6.93 -11.68 6.35
C VAL A 11 5.86 -11.16 7.32
N LYS A 12 6.24 -10.34 8.30
CA LYS A 12 5.28 -9.77 9.25
C LYS A 12 4.25 -8.86 8.56
N ILE A 13 4.69 -8.00 7.64
CA ILE A 13 3.82 -7.09 6.89
C ILE A 13 2.88 -7.89 5.99
N GLY A 14 3.42 -8.82 5.19
CA GLY A 14 2.63 -9.64 4.29
C GLY A 14 1.57 -10.48 5.02
N VAL A 15 1.92 -11.09 6.15
CA VAL A 15 0.97 -11.87 6.96
C VAL A 15 -0.08 -10.97 7.64
N SER A 16 0.24 -9.72 8.00
CA SER A 16 -0.75 -8.77 8.53
C SER A 16 -1.83 -8.49 7.49
N ALA A 17 -1.40 -8.10 6.28
CA ALA A 17 -2.31 -7.83 5.17
C ALA A 17 -3.16 -9.06 4.80
N LEU A 18 -2.53 -10.25 4.78
CA LEU A 18 -3.26 -11.49 4.54
C LEU A 18 -4.35 -11.75 5.60
N VAL A 19 -4.05 -11.51 6.88
CA VAL A 19 -5.02 -11.68 7.97
C VAL A 19 -6.13 -10.62 7.93
N GLU A 20 -5.82 -9.39 7.53
CA GLU A 20 -6.81 -8.33 7.35
C GLU A 20 -7.80 -8.68 6.24
N GLN A 21 -7.35 -9.37 5.18
CA GLN A 21 -8.20 -9.78 4.05
C GLN A 21 -8.98 -11.08 4.30
N SER A 22 -8.35 -12.09 4.89
CA SER A 22 -8.87 -13.48 4.95
C SER A 22 -9.05 -14.03 6.38
N GLY A 23 -8.74 -13.23 7.40
CA GLY A 23 -8.74 -13.65 8.79
C GLY A 23 -7.54 -14.52 9.18
N PHE A 24 -7.60 -15.16 10.34
CA PHE A 24 -6.46 -15.93 10.89
C PHE A 24 -6.22 -17.31 10.23
N TYR A 25 -7.08 -17.69 9.29
CA TYR A 25 -7.07 -19.00 8.63
C TYR A 25 -7.14 -18.88 7.09
N PRO A 26 -6.17 -18.21 6.45
CA PRO A 26 -6.09 -18.17 4.99
C PRO A 26 -5.97 -19.57 4.39
N CYS A 27 -6.54 -19.75 3.19
CA CYS A 27 -6.42 -20.98 2.43
C CYS A 27 -5.00 -21.14 1.85
N ASN A 28 -4.70 -22.34 1.31
CA ASN A 28 -3.39 -22.63 0.75
C ASN A 28 -3.03 -21.73 -0.43
N GLU A 29 -4.02 -21.37 -1.24
CA GLU A 29 -3.83 -20.51 -2.41
C GLU A 29 -3.38 -19.10 -2.00
N GLU A 30 -4.03 -18.50 -1.01
CA GLU A 30 -3.68 -17.15 -0.54
C GLU A 30 -2.27 -17.10 0.07
N LYS A 31 -1.87 -18.15 0.81
CA LYS A 31 -0.50 -18.27 1.33
C LYS A 31 0.55 -18.43 0.22
N ARG A 32 0.22 -19.20 -0.81
CA ARG A 32 1.07 -19.41 -1.99
C ARG A 32 1.24 -18.11 -2.77
N MET A 33 0.15 -17.42 -3.10
CA MET A 33 0.18 -16.13 -3.79
C MET A 33 1.05 -15.11 -3.05
N LEU A 34 0.98 -15.07 -1.71
CA LEU A 34 1.83 -14.20 -0.90
C LEU A 34 3.32 -14.58 -1.02
N ALA A 35 3.66 -15.86 -1.01
CA ALA A 35 5.04 -16.34 -1.15
C ALA A 35 5.62 -16.02 -2.54
N GLU A 36 4.85 -16.29 -3.60
CA GLU A 36 5.20 -15.97 -4.98
C GLU A 36 5.41 -14.47 -5.18
N SER A 37 4.51 -13.64 -4.63
CA SER A 37 4.63 -12.18 -4.67
C SER A 37 5.92 -11.70 -3.99
N MET A 38 6.29 -12.26 -2.84
CA MET A 38 7.53 -11.88 -2.13
C MET A 38 8.79 -12.14 -2.97
N VAL A 39 8.89 -13.29 -3.63
CA VAL A 39 10.07 -13.60 -4.48
C VAL A 39 10.02 -12.87 -5.82
N THR A 40 8.84 -12.48 -6.29
CA THR A 40 8.67 -11.67 -7.50
C THR A 40 9.12 -10.23 -7.26
N LEU A 41 8.71 -9.62 -6.14
CA LEU A 41 9.11 -8.26 -5.75
C LEU A 41 10.58 -8.19 -5.32
N PHE A 42 11.09 -9.25 -4.69
CA PHE A 42 12.46 -9.34 -4.22
C PHE A 42 13.16 -10.59 -4.78
N PRO A 43 13.61 -10.59 -6.05
CA PRO A 43 14.24 -11.76 -6.68
C PRO A 43 15.44 -12.31 -5.91
N SER A 44 16.15 -11.46 -5.15
CA SER A 44 17.25 -11.87 -4.28
C SER A 44 16.85 -12.77 -3.10
N LEU A 45 15.55 -12.89 -2.83
CA LEU A 45 15.00 -13.80 -1.82
C LEU A 45 14.63 -15.16 -2.40
N LYS A 46 14.64 -15.32 -3.72
CA LYS A 46 14.32 -16.59 -4.39
C LYS A 46 15.43 -17.61 -4.11
N ILE A 47 15.10 -18.73 -3.49
CA ILE A 47 16.05 -19.80 -3.16
C ILE A 47 15.58 -21.08 -3.83
N LYS A 48 16.19 -21.43 -4.96
CA LYS A 48 15.92 -22.70 -5.64
C LYS A 48 16.76 -23.81 -5.02
N MET A 49 16.09 -24.86 -4.55
CA MET A 49 16.72 -26.11 -4.12
C MET A 49 16.40 -27.18 -5.17
N GLY A 50 17.22 -27.29 -6.22
CA GLY A 50 17.02 -28.23 -7.32
C GLY A 50 16.13 -27.71 -8.46
N GLU A 51 15.85 -28.57 -9.44
CA GLU A 51 15.13 -28.22 -10.67
C GLU A 51 13.60 -28.12 -10.48
N GLU A 52 13.05 -28.84 -9.50
CA GLU A 52 11.60 -28.93 -9.27
C GLU A 52 11.03 -27.79 -8.41
N ASN A 53 11.87 -27.06 -7.68
CA ASN A 53 11.44 -25.97 -6.80
C ASN A 53 11.44 -24.63 -7.53
N GLU A 54 10.33 -23.92 -7.43
CA GLU A 54 10.16 -22.59 -8.00
C GLU A 54 10.94 -21.53 -7.23
N GLY A 55 11.22 -21.77 -5.94
CA GLY A 55 12.12 -20.98 -5.11
C GLY A 55 11.44 -20.07 -4.10
N PHE A 56 10.13 -20.21 -3.90
CA PHE A 56 9.32 -19.52 -2.89
C PHE A 56 8.99 -20.40 -1.67
N GLU A 57 9.29 -21.70 -1.73
CA GLU A 57 8.82 -22.73 -0.80
C GLU A 57 9.29 -22.48 0.64
N HIS A 58 10.43 -21.81 0.82
CA HIS A 58 10.92 -21.39 2.12
C HIS A 58 10.01 -20.34 2.80
N PHE A 59 9.26 -19.54 2.03
CA PHE A 59 8.22 -18.67 2.57
C PHE A 59 6.93 -19.46 2.85
N TYR A 60 6.50 -20.28 1.90
CA TYR A 60 5.39 -21.21 2.08
C TYR A 60 5.49 -22.41 1.13
N ASP A 61 5.54 -23.61 1.71
CA ASP A 61 5.48 -24.86 0.97
C ASP A 61 4.05 -25.44 1.07
N PRO A 62 3.31 -25.53 -0.05
CA PRO A 62 1.95 -26.05 -0.06
C PRO A 62 1.86 -27.56 0.21
N VAL A 63 2.95 -28.33 0.01
CA VAL A 63 2.99 -29.78 0.23
C VAL A 63 3.20 -30.08 1.71
N SER A 64 4.19 -29.45 2.34
CA SER A 64 4.49 -29.68 3.77
C SER A 64 3.70 -28.79 4.74
N HIS A 65 2.93 -27.82 4.23
CA HIS A 65 2.30 -26.77 5.03
C HIS A 65 3.29 -26.14 6.02
N SER A 66 4.43 -25.71 5.49
CA SER A 66 5.52 -25.13 6.29
C SER A 66 6.05 -23.84 5.65
N GLY A 67 7.08 -23.24 6.27
CA GLY A 67 7.65 -21.96 5.84
C GLY A 67 7.34 -20.79 6.78
N PHE A 68 7.96 -19.65 6.50
CA PHE A 68 7.89 -18.47 7.36
C PHE A 68 6.47 -17.88 7.49
N ILE A 69 5.66 -17.94 6.43
CA ILE A 69 4.27 -17.46 6.44
C ILE A 69 3.44 -18.32 7.40
N GLU A 70 3.50 -19.64 7.26
CA GLU A 70 2.76 -20.57 8.11
C GLU A 70 3.23 -20.49 9.58
N MET A 71 4.55 -20.36 9.80
CA MET A 71 5.12 -20.18 11.14
C MET A 71 4.57 -18.91 11.82
N ARG A 72 4.52 -17.79 11.07
CA ARG A 72 4.01 -16.52 11.59
C ARG A 72 2.52 -16.60 11.90
N LEU A 73 1.72 -17.22 11.03
CA LEU A 73 0.30 -17.46 11.24
C LEU A 73 0.04 -18.36 12.47
N ARG A 74 0.84 -19.41 12.68
CA ARG A 74 0.77 -20.24 13.90
C ARG A 74 1.03 -19.41 15.15
N ASN A 75 2.03 -18.55 15.12
CA ASN A 75 2.35 -17.66 16.23
C ASN A 75 1.27 -16.62 16.51
N LEU A 76 0.56 -16.14 15.49
CA LEU A 76 -0.65 -15.31 15.68
C LEU A 76 -1.75 -16.10 16.36
N ARG A 77 -2.08 -17.28 15.82
CA ARG A 77 -3.14 -18.16 16.33
C ARG A 77 -2.95 -18.54 17.81
N ARG A 78 -1.71 -18.75 18.26
CA ARG A 78 -1.38 -18.99 19.68
C ARG A 78 -1.77 -17.85 20.61
N LYS A 79 -1.79 -16.62 20.11
CA LYS A 79 -2.10 -15.40 20.89
C LYS A 79 -3.57 -15.00 20.79
N LEU A 80 -4.39 -15.74 20.04
CA LEU A 80 -5.81 -15.46 19.91
C LEU A 80 -6.56 -15.87 21.17
N HIS A 81 -7.51 -15.01 21.56
CA HIS A 81 -8.52 -15.30 22.57
C HIS A 81 -9.59 -16.24 21.96
N ASP A 82 -10.34 -16.96 22.79
CA ASP A 82 -11.21 -18.06 22.34
C ASP A 82 -12.35 -17.64 21.39
N ASP A 83 -12.77 -16.38 21.46
CA ASP A 83 -13.73 -15.75 20.53
C ASP A 83 -13.14 -15.57 19.11
N GLN A 84 -11.82 -15.40 19.01
CA GLN A 84 -11.09 -15.24 17.74
C GLN A 84 -10.59 -16.56 17.15
N ARG A 85 -10.61 -17.66 17.92
CA ARG A 85 -10.17 -19.01 17.49
C ARG A 85 -11.18 -19.75 16.62
N ARG A 86 -12.38 -19.19 16.39
CA ARG A 86 -13.38 -19.82 15.53
C ARG A 86 -13.00 -19.60 14.07
N TYR A 87 -13.00 -20.71 13.30
CA TYR A 87 -13.00 -20.68 11.84
C TYR A 87 -14.23 -19.89 11.39
N GLN A 88 -14.07 -18.60 11.11
CA GLN A 88 -15.16 -17.79 10.57
C GLN A 88 -15.34 -18.13 9.09
N SER A 89 -15.94 -19.29 8.84
CA SER A 89 -16.69 -19.49 7.61
C SER A 89 -18.00 -18.70 7.73
N LYS A 90 -17.94 -17.39 7.45
CA LYS A 90 -19.12 -16.52 7.29
C LYS A 90 -18.78 -15.47 6.24
N ARG A 91 -19.23 -15.58 4.98
CA ARG A 91 -20.62 -15.31 4.54
C ARG A 91 -21.63 -15.11 5.69
N SER A 92 -21.87 -13.82 5.99
CA SER A 92 -23.05 -13.27 6.69
C SER A 92 -23.20 -13.56 8.20
N ARG A 93 -22.97 -12.54 9.04
CA ARG A 93 -24.00 -11.66 9.65
C ARG A 93 -23.40 -10.84 10.79
N ILE A 94 -23.74 -9.55 10.75
CA ILE A 94 -23.39 -8.44 11.62
C ILE A 94 -23.77 -8.71 13.08
N SER A 95 -22.86 -8.41 14.01
CA SER A 95 -23.20 -7.92 15.34
C SER A 95 -22.08 -7.01 15.85
N ASP A 96 -22.49 -5.83 16.31
CA ASP A 96 -21.68 -4.72 16.81
C ASP A 96 -20.58 -5.10 17.80
N SER A 97 -19.35 -4.65 17.52
CA SER A 97 -18.46 -3.99 18.48
C SER A 97 -17.23 -3.46 17.76
N SER A 98 -16.72 -2.31 18.23
CA SER A 98 -15.74 -1.43 17.60
C SER A 98 -14.51 -2.12 17.01
N GLY A 99 -14.34 -1.95 15.70
CA GLY A 99 -13.12 -2.26 14.97
C GLY A 99 -13.39 -1.97 13.50
N VAL A 100 -12.68 -1.02 12.91
CA VAL A 100 -12.83 -0.63 11.50
C VAL A 100 -12.40 -1.82 10.63
N SER A 101 -13.34 -2.72 10.38
CA SER A 101 -13.27 -3.80 9.41
C SER A 101 -13.94 -3.26 8.15
N ILE A 102 -13.15 -3.08 7.10
CA ILE A 102 -13.64 -2.66 5.78
C ILE A 102 -14.42 -3.85 5.21
N THR A 103 -15.69 -3.95 5.57
CA THR A 103 -16.71 -4.66 4.79
C THR A 103 -17.40 -3.59 3.97
N LEU A 104 -16.88 -3.32 2.76
CA LEU A 104 -17.49 -2.37 1.84
C LEU A 104 -18.72 -3.03 1.22
N GLU A 105 -19.87 -2.67 1.79
CA GLU A 105 -21.18 -2.91 1.20
C GLU A 105 -21.25 -2.30 -0.21
N LEU A 106 -21.92 -3.01 -1.12
CA LEU A 106 -22.28 -2.51 -2.44
C LEU A 106 -23.12 -1.24 -2.25
N THR A 107 -22.52 -0.09 -2.57
CA THR A 107 -23.18 1.22 -2.55
C THR A 107 -24.38 1.22 -3.48
N ALA A 108 -25.49 1.80 -3.02
CA ALA A 108 -26.70 1.96 -3.80
C ALA A 108 -26.43 2.80 -5.07
N GLU A 109 -27.09 2.46 -6.18
CA GLU A 109 -26.93 3.07 -7.52
C GLU A 109 -26.90 4.62 -7.51
N GLY A 110 -27.64 5.26 -6.60
CA GLY A 110 -27.69 6.72 -6.46
C GLY A 110 -26.46 7.36 -5.78
N GLU A 111 -25.76 6.63 -4.90
CA GLU A 111 -24.50 7.11 -4.29
C GLU A 111 -23.32 7.01 -5.25
N GLU A 112 -23.33 6.00 -6.11
CA GLU A 112 -22.29 5.83 -7.12
C GLU A 112 -22.30 6.97 -8.14
N GLU A 113 -23.50 7.36 -8.63
CA GLU A 113 -23.65 8.49 -9.56
C GLU A 113 -23.22 9.81 -8.92
N SER A 114 -23.68 10.09 -7.69
CA SER A 114 -23.26 11.30 -6.96
C SER A 114 -21.75 11.36 -6.77
N THR A 115 -21.11 10.22 -6.51
CA THR A 115 -19.65 10.20 -6.31
C THR A 115 -18.87 10.35 -7.61
N ARG A 116 -19.37 9.83 -8.73
CA ARG A 116 -18.80 10.05 -10.07
C ARG A 116 -18.88 11.52 -10.49
N GLU A 117 -20.00 12.19 -10.17
CA GLU A 117 -20.14 13.63 -10.36
C GLU A 117 -19.08 14.38 -9.55
N TRP A 118 -18.92 14.07 -8.26
CA TRP A 118 -17.90 14.69 -7.42
C TRP A 118 -16.48 14.47 -7.95
N THR A 119 -16.13 13.26 -8.38
CA THR A 119 -14.82 12.96 -8.99
C THR A 119 -14.57 13.83 -10.22
N THR A 120 -15.58 14.02 -11.06
CA THR A 120 -15.48 14.87 -12.26
C THR A 120 -15.29 16.34 -11.89
N VAL A 121 -16.06 16.84 -10.91
CA VAL A 121 -15.98 18.22 -10.42
C VAL A 121 -14.60 18.52 -9.85
N ILE A 122 -14.10 17.71 -8.92
CA ILE A 122 -12.79 17.94 -8.30
C ILE A 122 -11.63 17.81 -9.29
N LYS A 123 -11.76 16.94 -10.30
CA LYS A 123 -10.72 16.75 -11.33
C LYS A 123 -10.56 18.01 -12.20
N ARG A 124 -11.66 18.72 -12.47
CA ARG A 124 -11.68 19.92 -13.33
C ARG A 124 -11.49 21.23 -12.56
N MET A 125 -11.82 21.25 -11.28
CA MET A 125 -11.81 22.47 -10.46
C MET A 125 -10.39 22.85 -10.02
N LYS A 126 -9.92 24.03 -10.46
CA LYS A 126 -8.61 24.56 -10.09
C LYS A 126 -8.61 25.13 -8.66
N PRO A 127 -7.47 25.08 -7.94
CA PRO A 127 -7.39 25.63 -6.60
C PRO A 127 -7.49 27.16 -6.67
N SER A 128 -8.47 27.71 -5.99
CA SER A 128 -8.64 29.14 -5.74
C SER A 128 -9.31 29.31 -4.37
N PRO A 129 -9.18 30.47 -3.70
CA PRO A 129 -9.81 30.71 -2.39
C PRO A 129 -11.30 30.35 -2.34
N GLU A 130 -12.03 30.63 -3.43
CA GLU A 130 -13.47 30.35 -3.57
C GLU A 130 -13.75 28.85 -3.72
N ASN A 131 -12.86 28.12 -4.39
CA ASN A 131 -13.01 26.70 -4.68
C ASN A 131 -12.50 25.78 -3.56
N LEU A 132 -11.68 26.29 -2.63
CA LEU A 132 -11.03 25.47 -1.59
C LEU A 132 -12.03 24.61 -0.81
N ASN A 133 -13.16 25.18 -0.40
CA ASN A 133 -14.15 24.46 0.39
C ASN A 133 -14.84 23.36 -0.43
N THR A 134 -15.22 23.67 -1.67
CA THR A 134 -15.84 22.72 -2.60
C THR A 134 -14.90 21.56 -2.92
N ILE A 135 -13.62 21.83 -3.15
CA ILE A 135 -12.60 20.80 -3.36
C ILE A 135 -12.49 19.92 -2.11
N LYS A 136 -12.41 20.50 -0.90
CA LYS A 136 -12.35 19.72 0.35
C LYS A 136 -13.56 18.80 0.52
N VAL A 137 -14.77 19.30 0.27
CA VAL A 137 -16.00 18.51 0.34
C VAL A 137 -16.01 17.40 -0.71
N GLY A 138 -15.60 17.70 -1.94
CA GLY A 138 -15.51 16.71 -3.00
C GLY A 138 -14.49 15.62 -2.69
N MET A 139 -13.34 15.99 -2.12
CA MET A 139 -12.35 15.04 -1.61
C MET A 139 -12.96 14.19 -0.48
N GLU A 140 -13.71 14.77 0.45
CA GLU A 140 -14.40 14.00 1.49
C GLU A 140 -15.36 12.95 0.90
N LYS A 141 -16.23 13.38 -0.02
CA LYS A 141 -17.27 12.54 -0.65
C LYS A 141 -16.71 11.39 -1.48
N THR A 142 -15.54 11.59 -2.09
CA THR A 142 -14.92 10.61 -2.98
C THR A 142 -13.88 9.72 -2.29
N TYR A 143 -13.70 9.86 -0.97
CA TYR A 143 -12.72 9.09 -0.18
C TYR A 143 -12.88 7.58 -0.37
N SER A 144 -14.06 7.03 -0.07
CA SER A 144 -14.30 5.58 -0.15
C SER A 144 -14.11 5.04 -1.57
N ASN A 145 -14.48 5.82 -2.59
CA ASN A 145 -14.32 5.41 -3.99
C ASN A 145 -12.86 5.39 -4.42
N ARG A 146 -12.06 6.38 -4.02
CA ARG A 146 -10.60 6.35 -4.21
C ARG A 146 -10.00 5.09 -3.58
N ARG A 147 -10.37 4.82 -2.34
CA ARG A 147 -9.90 3.67 -1.57
C ARG A 147 -10.22 2.34 -2.24
N LEU A 148 -11.46 2.18 -2.68
CA LEU A 148 -11.93 1.00 -3.38
C LEU A 148 -11.21 0.84 -4.73
N TRP A 149 -11.04 1.93 -5.48
CA TRP A 149 -10.34 1.91 -6.76
C TRP A 149 -8.88 1.50 -6.60
N VAL A 150 -8.16 2.08 -5.64
CA VAL A 150 -6.76 1.72 -5.36
C VAL A 150 -6.64 0.26 -4.93
N ALA A 151 -7.52 -0.20 -4.04
CA ALA A 151 -7.51 -1.59 -3.56
C ALA A 151 -7.80 -2.60 -4.68
N ASN A 152 -8.77 -2.32 -5.56
CA ASN A 152 -9.24 -3.27 -6.56
C ASN A 152 -8.46 -3.24 -7.88
N LYS A 153 -7.91 -2.07 -8.24
CA LYS A 153 -7.24 -1.88 -9.55
C LYS A 153 -5.74 -1.73 -9.43
N SER A 154 -5.21 -1.52 -8.23
CA SER A 154 -3.79 -1.32 -7.96
C SER A 154 -3.11 -0.37 -8.98
N PRO A 155 -3.66 0.83 -9.20
CA PRO A 155 -3.17 1.77 -10.20
C PRO A 155 -1.77 2.27 -9.85
N THR A 156 -1.00 2.60 -10.88
CA THR A 156 0.29 3.27 -10.77
C THR A 156 0.14 4.70 -10.23
N LEU A 157 1.21 5.27 -9.67
CA LEU A 157 1.14 6.65 -9.16
C LEU A 157 0.79 7.67 -10.25
N LYS A 158 1.21 7.42 -11.49
CA LYS A 158 0.86 8.24 -12.65
C LYS A 158 -0.66 8.24 -12.87
N GLU A 159 -1.28 7.06 -12.90
CA GLU A 159 -2.74 6.92 -13.07
C GLU A 159 -3.49 7.57 -11.89
N ILE A 160 -2.98 7.44 -10.66
CA ILE A 160 -3.56 8.09 -9.49
C ILE A 160 -3.54 9.62 -9.64
N PHE A 161 -2.42 10.20 -10.07
CA PHE A 161 -2.32 11.65 -10.25
C PHE A 161 -3.09 12.18 -11.46
N GLU A 162 -3.23 11.37 -12.51
CA GLU A 162 -4.09 11.69 -13.65
C GLU A 162 -5.58 11.68 -13.25
N GLU A 163 -5.99 10.75 -12.37
CA GLU A 163 -7.37 10.65 -11.92
C GLU A 163 -7.70 11.67 -10.81
N TYR A 164 -6.77 11.88 -9.87
CA TYR A 164 -6.91 12.79 -8.74
C TYR A 164 -5.80 13.84 -8.73
N PRO A 165 -5.82 14.79 -9.68
CA PRO A 165 -4.74 15.77 -9.83
C PRO A 165 -4.62 16.73 -8.64
N ARG A 166 -5.65 16.80 -7.77
CA ARG A 166 -5.65 17.65 -6.58
C ARG A 166 -4.56 17.27 -5.57
N PHE A 167 -4.11 16.01 -5.55
CA PHE A 167 -2.99 15.61 -4.70
C PHE A 167 -1.65 16.21 -5.12
N VAL A 168 -1.54 16.64 -6.38
CA VAL A 168 -0.29 17.22 -6.91
C VAL A 168 -0.20 18.70 -6.56
N ASP A 169 -1.26 19.46 -6.79
CA ASP A 169 -1.27 20.92 -6.57
C ASP A 169 -1.76 21.33 -5.18
N MET A 170 -2.36 20.41 -4.41
CA MET A 170 -2.78 20.62 -3.03
C MET A 170 -2.24 19.50 -2.11
N PRO A 171 -0.92 19.46 -1.86
CA PRO A 171 -0.27 18.32 -1.21
C PRO A 171 -0.79 18.02 0.20
N TYR A 172 -1.29 19.01 0.95
CA TYR A 172 -1.88 18.83 2.28
C TYR A 172 -3.10 17.88 2.30
N LEU A 173 -3.71 17.60 1.14
CA LEU A 173 -4.77 16.61 1.03
C LEU A 173 -4.27 15.19 1.34
N LEU A 174 -2.97 14.91 1.14
CA LEU A 174 -2.35 13.64 1.52
C LEU A 174 -2.32 13.45 3.04
N ASP A 175 -2.00 14.51 3.78
CA ASP A 175 -2.05 14.53 5.25
C ASP A 175 -3.49 14.29 5.75
N THR A 176 -4.47 14.89 5.08
CA THR A 176 -5.89 14.70 5.41
C THR A 176 -6.35 13.26 5.17
N GLU A 177 -5.99 12.68 4.03
CA GLU A 177 -6.25 11.27 3.70
C GLU A 177 -5.60 10.33 4.72
N PHE A 178 -4.32 10.56 5.01
CA PHE A 178 -3.57 9.75 5.96
C PHE A 178 -4.17 9.82 7.38
N GLY A 179 -4.63 11.00 7.80
CA GLY A 179 -5.29 11.20 9.09
C GLY A 179 -6.58 10.40 9.26
N LYS A 180 -7.31 10.16 8.17
CA LYS A 180 -8.52 9.30 8.21
C LYS A 180 -8.19 7.83 8.41
N MET A 181 -7.12 7.37 7.78
CA MET A 181 -6.67 5.98 7.90
C MET A 181 -6.03 5.71 9.24
N PHE A 182 -5.29 6.69 9.75
CA PHE A 182 -4.56 6.61 11.00
C PHE A 182 -4.97 7.76 11.92
N PRO A 183 -6.08 7.60 12.67
CA PRO A 183 -6.56 8.61 13.60
C PRO A 183 -5.46 9.12 14.53
N GLY A 184 -5.38 10.45 14.67
CA GLY A 184 -4.35 11.12 15.48
C GLY A 184 -2.98 11.29 14.79
N LYS A 185 -2.87 11.03 13.48
CA LYS A 185 -1.61 11.19 12.71
C LYS A 185 -1.70 12.10 11.48
N ALA A 186 -2.75 12.92 11.38
CA ALA A 186 -3.05 13.70 10.17
C ALA A 186 -1.91 14.62 9.70
N ASP A 187 -1.11 15.21 10.59
CA ASP A 187 -0.02 16.13 10.24
C ASP A 187 1.36 15.46 10.17
N LEU A 188 1.40 14.13 10.28
CA LEU A 188 2.66 13.40 10.41
C LEU A 188 3.16 12.85 9.08
N PHE A 189 2.30 12.71 8.06
CA PHE A 189 2.72 12.06 6.83
C PHE A 189 3.74 12.90 6.09
N LEU A 190 3.38 14.08 5.59
CA LEU A 190 4.30 14.94 4.85
C LEU A 190 5.50 15.37 5.68
N ARG A 191 5.27 15.73 6.96
CA ARG A 191 6.34 16.12 7.90
C ARG A 191 7.39 15.02 8.05
N LYS A 192 6.98 13.75 8.20
CA LYS A 192 7.93 12.64 8.34
C LYS A 192 8.46 12.19 6.99
N TRP A 193 7.71 12.36 5.91
CA TRP A 193 8.06 11.91 4.58
C TRP A 193 9.40 12.49 4.12
N GLU A 194 9.51 13.83 4.06
CA GLU A 194 10.72 14.49 3.58
C GLU A 194 11.91 14.28 4.51
N GLY A 195 11.71 14.37 5.83
CA GLY A 195 12.80 14.27 6.80
C GLY A 195 13.29 12.85 7.10
N ASN A 196 12.43 11.83 6.94
CA ASN A 196 12.73 10.47 7.42
C ASN A 196 12.64 9.39 6.34
N ILE A 197 11.77 9.56 5.35
CA ILE A 197 11.51 8.53 4.34
C ILE A 197 12.34 8.80 3.08
N VAL A 198 12.29 10.01 2.54
CA VAL A 198 13.04 10.41 1.32
C VAL A 198 14.54 10.11 1.42
N PRO A 199 15.26 10.44 2.52
CA PRO A 199 16.69 10.15 2.61
C PRO A 199 17.01 8.65 2.60
N LYS A 200 16.11 7.82 3.16
CA LYS A 200 16.27 6.36 3.16
C LYS A 200 16.04 5.78 1.77
N LEU A 201 15.03 6.28 1.05
CA LEU A 201 14.77 5.89 -0.34
C LEU A 201 15.94 6.28 -1.27
N GLN A 202 16.48 7.49 -1.10
CA GLN A 202 17.66 7.95 -1.83
C GLN A 202 18.89 7.07 -1.55
N LYS A 203 19.11 6.67 -0.29
CA LYS A 203 20.19 5.74 0.05
C LYS A 203 20.01 4.36 -0.59
N ILE A 204 18.78 3.89 -0.77
CA ILE A 204 18.48 2.60 -1.41
C ILE A 204 18.66 2.70 -2.93
N SER A 205 18.32 3.84 -3.55
CA SER A 205 18.50 4.05 -4.99
C SER A 205 19.97 4.11 -5.40
N THR A 206 20.83 4.75 -4.60
CA THR A 206 22.28 4.84 -4.88
C THR A 206 23.00 3.51 -4.77
N VAL A 207 22.47 2.56 -3.99
CA VAL A 207 23.04 1.20 -3.88
C VAL A 207 22.76 0.35 -5.13
N LYS A 208 21.87 0.78 -6.05
CA LYS A 208 21.51 0.03 -7.27
C LYS A 208 22.24 0.45 -8.56
N ASN A 209 23.19 1.40 -8.52
CA ASN A 209 23.99 1.76 -9.71
C ASN A 209 25.51 1.58 -9.46
N PRO A 210 26.12 0.44 -9.79
CA PRO A 210 27.52 0.43 -10.16
C PRO A 210 27.64 0.85 -11.63
N LEU A 211 28.53 1.82 -11.89
CA LEU A 211 28.96 2.33 -13.21
C LEU A 211 28.12 3.47 -13.80
N VAL A 212 28.45 4.72 -13.46
CA VAL A 212 28.88 5.77 -14.41
C VAL A 212 29.58 6.87 -13.60
N MET A 213 30.85 7.15 -13.92
CA MET A 213 31.64 8.26 -13.37
C MET A 213 31.28 9.58 -14.10
N PRO A 214 31.42 10.75 -13.44
CA PRO A 214 30.93 12.02 -13.97
C PRO A 214 31.95 12.65 -14.94
N THR A 215 31.46 13.18 -16.06
CA THR A 215 32.15 14.22 -16.81
C THR A 215 31.40 15.54 -16.64
N ASN A 216 32.16 16.54 -16.21
CA ASN A 216 31.72 17.89 -15.89
C ASN A 216 31.17 18.62 -17.13
N ASN A 217 30.07 19.37 -16.97
CA ASN A 217 30.01 20.83 -17.08
C ASN A 217 28.57 21.30 -17.26
N GLU A 218 28.23 22.32 -16.46
CA GLU A 218 27.23 23.36 -16.69
C GLU A 218 25.79 22.93 -17.04
N SER A 219 24.94 22.87 -16.00
CA SER A 219 23.60 23.48 -16.02
C SER A 219 22.87 23.24 -14.69
N GLU A 220 23.21 24.04 -13.67
CA GLU A 220 22.55 24.06 -12.35
C GLU A 220 21.07 24.50 -12.38
N GLY A 221 20.47 24.73 -13.54
CA GLY A 221 19.08 25.20 -13.67
C GLY A 221 18.05 24.16 -14.14
N ARG A 222 18.43 22.92 -14.45
CA ARG A 222 17.51 21.92 -15.06
C ARG A 222 17.34 20.60 -14.31
N LEU A 223 18.07 20.39 -13.22
CA LEU A 223 18.05 19.11 -12.49
C LEU A 223 16.92 18.96 -11.47
N LEU A 224 16.18 20.03 -11.17
CA LEU A 224 14.93 19.95 -10.39
C LEU A 224 13.75 19.40 -11.20
N CYS A 225 13.86 19.31 -12.52
CA CYS A 225 12.76 18.91 -13.39
C CYS A 225 12.71 17.39 -13.70
N SER A 226 13.83 16.66 -13.62
CA SER A 226 13.82 15.20 -13.86
C SER A 226 14.02 14.34 -12.61
N PHE A 227 14.37 14.93 -11.48
CA PHE A 227 14.49 14.21 -10.21
C PHE A 227 13.13 14.01 -9.52
N CYS A 228 12.20 14.96 -9.68
CA CYS A 228 10.81 14.83 -9.22
C CYS A 228 10.03 13.74 -9.98
N GLN A 229 10.47 13.39 -11.19
CA GLN A 229 9.84 12.31 -11.99
C GLN A 229 10.35 10.92 -11.64
N ASN A 230 11.53 10.79 -11.00
CA ASN A 230 12.16 9.48 -10.73
C ASN A 230 12.28 9.12 -9.25
N VAL A 231 12.12 10.06 -8.31
CA VAL A 231 12.03 9.75 -6.86
C VAL A 231 10.73 9.04 -6.49
N VAL A 232 9.72 9.12 -7.36
CA VAL A 232 8.45 8.40 -7.25
C VAL A 232 8.58 6.88 -7.51
N VAL A 233 9.61 6.43 -8.22
CA VAL A 233 9.71 5.04 -8.72
C VAL A 233 10.07 4.02 -7.62
N LEU A 234 10.58 4.47 -6.47
CA LEU A 234 10.72 3.62 -5.27
C LEU A 234 9.62 3.86 -4.22
N SER A 235 8.68 4.74 -4.55
CA SER A 235 7.64 5.23 -3.66
C SER A 235 6.25 4.70 -4.02
N VAL A 236 6.14 3.78 -4.99
CA VAL A 236 4.85 3.24 -5.41
C VAL A 236 4.29 2.29 -4.36
N ASP A 237 5.12 1.49 -3.68
CA ASP A 237 4.66 0.61 -2.61
C ASP A 237 4.36 1.39 -1.31
N THR A 238 5.12 2.44 -1.02
CA THR A 238 4.94 3.20 0.24
C THR A 238 3.83 4.23 0.15
N ILE A 239 3.61 4.87 -1.01
CA ILE A 239 2.45 5.75 -1.21
C ILE A 239 1.18 4.92 -1.43
N SER A 240 1.25 3.76 -2.09
CA SER A 240 0.10 2.84 -2.10
C SER A 240 -0.25 2.42 -0.67
N LEU A 241 0.72 2.10 0.20
CA LEU A 241 0.49 1.83 1.63
C LEU A 241 0.03 3.02 2.48
N VAL A 242 0.08 4.25 1.96
CA VAL A 242 -0.32 5.48 2.65
C VAL A 242 -1.66 6.01 2.13
N VAL A 243 -2.03 5.63 0.91
CA VAL A 243 -3.39 5.81 0.36
C VAL A 243 -4.28 4.61 0.71
N LEU A 244 -3.71 3.49 1.21
CA LEU A 244 -4.37 2.34 1.85
C LEU A 244 -4.45 2.43 3.38
#